data_AF-R4X8C0-F1
#
_entry.id   AF-R4X8C0-F1
#
_cell.length_a   1.000
_cell.length_b   1.000
_cell.length_c   1.000
_cell.angle_alpha   90.00
_cell.angle_beta   90.00
_cell.angle_gamma   90.00
#
_symmetry.space_group_name_H-M   'P 1'
#
loop_
_entity.id
_entity.type
_entity.pdbx_description
1 polymer ?
#
loop_
_entity_poly.entity_id
_entity_poly.type
_entity_poly.pdbx_seq_one_letter_code
_entity_poly.pdbx_strand_id
1 'polypeptide(L)'
;MTRFSNHARPVEEVPMLVHNQQLVHDIVDQDEASDRKNDETTPNVLLRVSSSESEVTSDDPVTRYKFNTADLKPVSQNNKHGQVAILEDGSVSVLLKKDGRQHLVSSDGELITTTDRNGVHKSFTLEDLPARSLLAYRYASKFVTLARNKTVRIALDSDMAKCRLYQSDTFEVVLLKQQRKLSFEPNARTIKIADHDEVLWKGTLDNVAFAHRELVRQALIWWARCKEALDEPVSEVETQAADHGPIEGDRKLDPVVKFIDGLGWCEKHDEGRLWTMYFLDGLSLEVCTKTRRLYVVKSDESKEEYKLEAGLPVDIRQRLKSISRAMKHFV
;
A
#
# COMPACT_ATOMS: atom_id res chain seq x y z
N MET A 1 -56.27 -11.98 -7.86
CA MET A 1 -55.50 -12.75 -6.88
C MET A 1 -54.25 -13.26 -7.58
N THR A 2 -53.12 -12.55 -7.44
CA THR A 2 -51.87 -12.87 -8.15
C THR A 2 -50.77 -12.90 -7.10
N ARG A 3 -50.22 -14.08 -6.82
CA ARG A 3 -49.14 -14.29 -5.84
C ARG A 3 -47.79 -14.11 -6.53
N PHE A 4 -46.97 -13.19 -6.06
CA PHE A 4 -45.55 -13.13 -6.38
C PHE A 4 -44.77 -14.01 -5.40
N SER A 5 -44.00 -14.95 -5.95
CA SER A 5 -43.05 -15.79 -5.22
C SER A 5 -41.66 -15.15 -5.30
N ASN A 6 -41.12 -14.71 -4.17
CA ASN A 6 -39.72 -14.30 -4.05
C ASN A 6 -38.86 -15.57 -3.83
N HIS A 7 -37.97 -15.86 -4.76
CA HIS A 7 -36.86 -16.80 -4.57
C HIS A 7 -35.57 -16.00 -4.48
N ALA A 8 -35.05 -15.86 -3.25
CA ALA A 8 -33.69 -15.39 -3.01
C ALA A 8 -32.72 -16.51 -3.41
N ARG A 9 -31.71 -16.18 -4.23
CA ARG A 9 -30.59 -17.09 -4.52
C ARG A 9 -29.56 -17.03 -3.38
N PRO A 10 -28.92 -18.16 -3.02
CA PRO A 10 -27.84 -18.16 -2.04
C PRO A 10 -26.59 -17.50 -2.65
N VAL A 11 -25.89 -16.73 -1.83
CA VAL A 11 -24.58 -16.15 -2.13
C VAL A 11 -23.55 -17.27 -1.98
N GLU A 12 -22.89 -17.66 -3.07
CA GLU A 12 -21.77 -18.61 -3.04
C GLU A 12 -20.54 -17.95 -2.39
N GLU A 13 -20.07 -18.51 -1.28
CA GLU A 13 -18.77 -18.18 -0.68
C GLU A 13 -17.64 -18.77 -1.55
N VAL A 14 -16.76 -17.91 -2.06
CA VAL A 14 -15.64 -18.26 -2.94
C VAL A 14 -14.48 -18.87 -2.11
N PRO A 15 -13.78 -19.92 -2.58
CA PRO A 15 -12.75 -20.65 -1.83
C PRO A 15 -11.40 -19.91 -1.79
N MET A 16 -11.33 -18.77 -1.09
CA MET A 16 -10.08 -18.00 -0.92
C MET A 16 -9.18 -18.50 0.24
N LEU A 17 -9.62 -19.48 1.03
CA LEU A 17 -8.86 -19.94 2.22
C LEU A 17 -7.60 -20.75 1.89
N VAL A 18 -7.57 -21.47 0.76
CA VAL A 18 -6.50 -22.44 0.45
C VAL A 18 -5.19 -21.74 0.04
N HIS A 19 -5.28 -20.64 -0.71
CA HIS A 19 -4.10 -19.90 -1.20
C HIS A 19 -3.28 -19.23 -0.07
N ASN A 20 -3.92 -18.94 1.07
CA ASN A 20 -3.32 -18.23 2.19
C ASN A 20 -2.45 -19.11 3.10
N GLN A 21 -2.63 -20.43 3.05
CA GLN A 21 -1.83 -21.36 3.84
C GLN A 21 -0.40 -21.47 3.30
N GLN A 22 -0.21 -21.24 2.00
CA GLN A 22 1.08 -21.37 1.32
C GLN A 22 1.98 -20.12 1.49
N LEU A 23 1.41 -18.91 1.52
CA LEU A 23 2.20 -17.69 1.60
C LEU A 23 2.84 -17.46 2.99
N VAL A 24 2.10 -17.77 4.07
CA VAL A 24 2.64 -17.72 5.45
C VAL A 24 3.77 -18.73 5.62
N HIS A 25 3.64 -19.89 4.98
CA HIS A 25 4.60 -20.98 5.02
C HIS A 25 5.95 -20.58 4.41
N ASP A 26 5.95 -20.05 3.19
CA ASP A 26 7.19 -19.81 2.44
C ASP A 26 8.08 -18.73 3.10
N ILE A 27 7.48 -17.77 3.82
CA ILE A 27 8.21 -16.70 4.52
C ILE A 27 8.70 -17.15 5.91
N VAL A 28 7.99 -18.04 6.59
CA VAL A 28 8.47 -18.63 7.87
C VAL A 28 9.69 -19.52 7.61
N ASP A 29 9.67 -20.30 6.54
CA ASP A 29 10.80 -21.16 6.17
C ASP A 29 12.04 -20.35 5.74
N GLN A 30 11.86 -19.20 5.08
CA GLN A 30 12.95 -18.28 4.75
C GLN A 30 13.60 -17.62 5.98
N ASP A 31 12.81 -17.26 6.99
CA ASP A 31 13.32 -16.68 8.24
C ASP A 31 13.96 -17.74 9.15
N GLU A 32 13.42 -18.97 9.22
CA GLU A 32 14.08 -20.08 9.94
C GLU A 32 15.46 -20.40 9.32
N ALA A 33 15.63 -20.23 8.01
CA ALA A 33 16.89 -20.46 7.32
C ALA A 33 17.94 -19.35 7.54
N SER A 34 17.49 -18.12 7.83
CA SER A 34 18.38 -16.99 8.11
C SER A 34 18.83 -16.98 9.58
N ASP A 35 17.95 -17.28 10.53
CA ASP A 35 18.29 -17.34 11.96
C ASP A 35 19.26 -18.50 12.28
N ARG A 36 19.15 -19.66 11.60
CA ARG A 36 20.11 -20.78 11.77
C ARG A 36 21.54 -20.45 11.37
N LYS A 37 21.76 -19.43 10.53
CA LYS A 37 23.10 -18.98 10.14
C LYS A 37 23.75 -18.08 11.19
N ASN A 38 22.97 -17.49 12.10
CA ASN A 38 23.46 -16.55 13.11
C ASN A 38 23.81 -17.22 14.45
N ASP A 39 23.42 -18.48 14.66
CA ASP A 39 23.58 -19.19 15.95
C ASP A 39 24.91 -19.96 16.08
N GLU A 40 25.77 -19.97 15.04
CA GLU A 40 27.03 -20.73 15.00
C GLU A 40 28.30 -19.92 15.35
N THR A 41 28.22 -18.78 16.05
CA THR A 41 29.43 -18.06 16.49
C THR A 41 29.40 -17.69 17.97
N THR A 42 30.33 -18.27 18.74
CA THR A 42 30.55 -18.02 20.19
C THR A 42 31.85 -17.19 20.40
N PRO A 43 32.17 -16.64 21.60
CA PRO A 43 31.86 -15.28 22.01
C PRO A 43 33.09 -14.41 22.39
N ASN A 44 32.80 -13.18 22.83
CA ASN A 44 33.63 -12.15 23.52
C ASN A 44 34.40 -11.15 22.64
N VAL A 45 34.11 -9.85 22.84
CA VAL A 45 35.05 -8.86 23.44
C VAL A 45 34.24 -7.68 24.02
N LEU A 46 34.42 -7.39 25.31
CA LEU A 46 34.06 -6.14 25.99
C LEU A 46 34.73 -4.95 25.29
N LEU A 47 34.02 -3.84 25.05
CA LEU A 47 34.61 -2.48 25.13
C LEU A 47 33.54 -1.37 25.19
N ARG A 48 33.49 -0.74 26.38
CA ARG A 48 33.44 0.71 26.68
C ARG A 48 32.56 1.65 25.82
N VAL A 49 31.55 2.18 26.51
CA VAL A 49 30.70 3.32 26.17
C VAL A 49 31.50 4.61 25.96
N SER A 50 31.16 5.37 24.91
CA SER A 50 31.27 6.82 24.85
C SER A 50 30.17 7.35 23.94
N SER A 51 29.33 8.18 24.53
CA SER A 51 28.10 8.76 24.01
C SER A 51 28.36 9.89 23.00
N SER A 52 27.68 9.81 21.86
CA SER A 52 27.40 10.94 20.98
C SER A 52 26.01 10.76 20.39
N GLU A 53 25.11 11.69 20.73
CA GLU A 53 23.76 11.79 20.18
C GLU A 53 23.84 12.11 18.68
N SER A 54 23.61 11.08 17.87
CA SER A 54 23.20 11.21 16.48
C SER A 54 21.83 10.57 16.38
N GLU A 55 20.86 11.25 15.78
CA GLU A 55 19.57 10.68 15.39
C GLU A 55 19.81 9.44 14.52
N VAL A 56 19.75 8.28 15.18
CA VAL A 56 19.75 6.97 14.55
C VAL A 56 18.37 6.81 13.94
N THR A 57 18.27 6.79 12.61
CA THR A 57 17.17 6.10 11.94
C THR A 57 17.17 4.68 12.49
N SER A 58 16.23 4.38 13.39
CA SER A 58 16.23 3.14 14.17
C SER A 58 15.92 1.96 13.27
N ASP A 59 16.95 1.45 12.59
CA ASP A 59 16.92 0.19 11.87
C ASP A 59 17.06 -0.98 12.88
N ASP A 60 16.31 -0.89 13.98
CA ASP A 60 16.23 -1.97 14.95
C ASP A 60 15.46 -3.14 14.28
N PRO A 61 16.07 -4.32 14.10
CA PRO A 61 15.44 -5.46 13.45
C PRO A 61 14.15 -5.93 14.15
N VAL A 62 13.88 -5.47 15.37
CA VAL A 62 12.69 -5.82 16.15
C VAL A 62 11.52 -4.87 15.87
N THR A 63 11.76 -3.57 15.67
CA THR A 63 10.69 -2.58 15.49
C THR A 63 9.93 -2.76 14.18
N ARG A 64 10.57 -3.31 13.13
CA ARG A 64 9.93 -3.63 11.84
C ARG A 64 8.76 -4.63 11.94
N TYR A 65 8.68 -5.37 13.05
CA TYR A 65 7.62 -6.35 13.30
C TYR A 65 6.54 -5.84 14.24
N LYS A 66 6.60 -4.59 14.71
CA LYS A 66 5.52 -3.99 15.49
C LYS A 66 4.21 -4.02 14.70
N PHE A 67 3.12 -4.31 15.40
CA PHE A 67 1.79 -4.41 14.82
C PHE A 67 0.75 -3.92 15.82
N ASN A 68 -0.42 -3.58 15.30
CA ASN A 68 -1.59 -3.26 16.09
C ASN A 68 -2.83 -3.94 15.49
N THR A 69 -3.70 -4.41 16.37
CA THR A 69 -4.93 -5.13 16.02
C THR A 69 -6.18 -4.27 16.06
N ALA A 70 -6.05 -2.95 16.28
CA ALA A 70 -7.19 -2.04 16.21
C ALA A 70 -8.04 -2.28 14.96
N ASP A 71 -9.36 -2.30 15.16
CA ASP A 71 -10.40 -2.55 14.15
C ASP A 71 -10.38 -3.93 13.48
N LEU A 72 -9.56 -4.86 13.96
CA LEU A 72 -9.59 -6.25 13.50
C LEU A 72 -10.63 -7.04 14.28
N LYS A 73 -11.40 -7.86 13.55
CA LYS A 73 -12.32 -8.80 14.16
C LYS A 73 -11.56 -10.03 14.67
N PRO A 74 -12.08 -10.69 15.72
CA PRO A 74 -11.53 -11.96 16.18
C PRO A 74 -11.48 -12.98 15.05
N VAL A 75 -10.35 -13.65 14.89
CA VAL A 75 -10.11 -14.63 13.84
C VAL A 75 -9.04 -15.61 14.29
N SER A 76 -9.23 -16.90 14.00
CA SER A 76 -8.25 -17.94 14.32
C SER A 76 -7.86 -18.74 13.09
N GLN A 77 -6.60 -19.14 13.05
CA GLN A 77 -6.05 -20.03 12.06
C GLN A 77 -5.25 -21.13 12.75
N ASN A 78 -5.46 -22.37 12.32
CA ASN A 78 -4.66 -23.52 12.72
C ASN A 78 -3.98 -24.11 11.49
N ASN A 79 -2.69 -24.41 11.58
CA ASN A 79 -1.92 -25.01 10.50
C ASN A 79 -0.91 -26.05 11.01
N LYS A 80 0.00 -26.49 10.13
CA LYS A 80 1.01 -27.50 10.50
C LYS A 80 2.02 -26.99 11.53
N HIS A 81 2.30 -25.69 11.60
CA HIS A 81 3.28 -25.08 12.50
C HIS A 81 2.70 -24.70 13.86
N GLY A 82 1.41 -24.38 13.92
CA GLY A 82 0.79 -23.92 15.15
C GLY A 82 -0.62 -23.38 14.96
N GLN A 83 -1.14 -22.83 16.05
CA GLN A 83 -2.37 -22.07 16.09
C GLN A 83 -2.04 -20.59 16.33
N VAL A 84 -2.74 -19.71 15.63
CA VAL A 84 -2.72 -18.27 15.89
C VAL A 84 -4.15 -17.74 15.92
N ALA A 85 -4.42 -16.76 16.78
CA ALA A 85 -5.72 -16.11 16.84
C ALA A 85 -5.59 -14.65 17.28
N ILE A 86 -6.39 -13.76 16.67
CA ILE A 86 -6.77 -12.47 17.24
C ILE A 86 -8.02 -12.75 18.11
N LEU A 87 -7.95 -12.40 19.39
CA LEU A 87 -9.00 -12.65 20.38
C LEU A 87 -10.01 -11.49 20.44
N GLU A 88 -11.06 -11.65 21.25
CA GLU A 88 -12.13 -10.64 21.42
C GLU A 88 -11.63 -9.30 21.97
N ASP A 89 -10.59 -9.32 22.80
CA ASP A 89 -9.94 -8.12 23.36
C ASP A 89 -8.86 -7.52 22.43
N GLY A 90 -8.69 -8.07 21.22
CA GLY A 90 -7.66 -7.66 20.26
C GLY A 90 -6.28 -8.26 20.52
N SER A 91 -6.06 -8.96 21.65
CA SER A 91 -4.79 -9.64 21.88
C SER A 91 -4.56 -10.79 20.88
N VAL A 92 -3.30 -11.12 20.62
CA VAL A 92 -2.91 -12.17 19.67
C VAL A 92 -2.34 -13.36 20.41
N SER A 93 -3.01 -14.51 20.34
CA SER A 93 -2.53 -15.77 20.88
C SER A 93 -1.80 -16.58 19.81
N VAL A 94 -0.59 -17.05 20.11
CA VAL A 94 0.22 -17.92 19.25
C VAL A 94 0.66 -19.16 20.04
N LEU A 95 0.37 -20.34 19.50
CA LEU A 95 0.84 -21.62 20.01
C LEU A 95 1.60 -22.35 18.91
N LEU A 96 2.93 -22.30 18.95
CA LEU A 96 3.79 -23.01 18.02
C LEU A 96 3.98 -24.47 18.47
N LYS A 97 3.78 -25.44 17.57
CA LYS A 97 3.89 -26.87 17.89
C LYS A 97 5.29 -27.28 18.33
N LYS A 98 6.33 -26.64 17.79
CA LYS A 98 7.74 -26.94 18.13
C LYS A 98 8.10 -26.47 19.55
N ASP A 99 7.60 -25.31 19.98
CA ASP A 99 7.93 -24.72 21.30
C ASP A 99 7.02 -25.27 22.41
N GLY A 100 5.76 -25.57 22.09
CA GLY A 100 4.78 -26.05 23.07
C GLY A 100 4.51 -25.04 24.19
N ARG A 101 4.85 -23.76 23.98
CA ARG A 101 4.48 -22.62 24.82
C ARG A 101 3.43 -21.79 24.11
N GLN A 102 2.51 -21.23 24.88
CA GLN A 102 1.56 -20.24 24.38
C GLN A 102 2.14 -18.85 24.58
N HIS A 103 2.04 -18.02 23.57
CA HIS A 103 2.43 -16.62 23.58
C HIS A 103 1.18 -15.78 23.41
N LEU A 104 0.95 -14.82 24.30
CA LEU A 104 -0.13 -13.86 24.23
C LEU A 104 0.48 -12.48 24.06
N VAL A 105 0.24 -11.85 22.92
CA VAL A 105 0.73 -10.51 22.60
C VAL A 105 -0.41 -9.52 22.76
N SER A 106 -0.20 -8.41 23.44
CA SER A 106 -1.19 -7.34 23.58
C SER A 106 -1.61 -6.77 22.22
N SER A 107 -2.75 -6.08 22.20
CA SER A 107 -3.33 -5.53 20.97
C SER A 107 -2.41 -4.54 20.26
N ASP A 108 -1.57 -3.83 21.02
CA ASP A 108 -0.58 -2.84 20.56
C ASP A 108 0.80 -3.44 20.23
N GLY A 109 0.98 -4.75 20.44
CA GLY A 109 2.24 -5.44 20.14
C GLY A 109 3.36 -5.26 21.17
N GLU A 110 3.16 -4.50 22.25
CA GLU A 110 4.26 -4.13 23.16
C GLU A 110 4.48 -5.12 24.31
N LEU A 111 3.43 -5.78 24.81
CA LEU A 111 3.49 -6.71 25.93
C LEU A 111 3.30 -8.15 25.46
N ILE A 112 4.26 -9.01 25.77
CA ILE A 112 4.24 -10.43 25.40
C ILE A 112 4.23 -11.27 26.67
N THR A 113 3.18 -12.06 26.87
CA THR A 113 3.09 -13.04 27.96
C THR A 113 3.28 -14.45 27.41
N THR A 114 4.33 -15.12 27.89
CA THR A 114 4.61 -16.52 27.58
C THR A 114 4.08 -17.42 28.69
N THR A 115 3.41 -18.49 28.32
CA THR A 115 2.92 -19.53 29.23
C THR A 115 3.59 -20.84 28.85
N ASP A 116 4.35 -21.41 29.78
CA ASP A 116 4.99 -22.71 29.57
C ASP A 116 4.03 -23.89 29.81
N ARG A 117 4.52 -25.12 29.62
CA ARG A 117 3.73 -26.35 29.80
C ARG A 117 3.29 -26.59 31.24
N ASN A 118 3.96 -25.96 32.20
CA ASN A 118 3.63 -26.06 33.62
C ASN A 118 2.64 -24.96 34.04
N GLY A 119 2.20 -24.11 33.11
CA GLY A 119 1.32 -22.98 33.38
C GLY A 119 2.04 -21.78 34.00
N VAL A 120 3.37 -21.73 33.97
CA VAL A 120 4.12 -20.58 34.49
C VAL A 120 4.06 -19.46 33.46
N HIS A 121 3.54 -18.31 33.90
CA HIS A 121 3.43 -17.10 33.10
C HIS A 121 4.66 -16.19 33.29
N LYS A 122 5.19 -15.67 32.19
CA LYS A 122 6.24 -14.64 32.19
C LYS A 122 5.92 -13.58 31.16
N SER A 123 5.94 -12.32 31.57
CA SER A 123 5.67 -11.17 30.70
C SER A 123 6.96 -10.43 30.36
N PHE A 124 7.05 -9.99 29.12
CA PHE A 124 8.19 -9.26 28.54
C PHE A 124 7.67 -8.08 27.75
N THR A 125 8.45 -7.01 27.68
CA THR A 125 8.29 -6.01 26.63
C THR A 125 8.83 -6.57 25.31
N LEU A 126 8.54 -5.94 24.19
CA LEU A 126 9.14 -6.34 22.90
C LEU A 126 10.68 -6.23 22.92
N GLU A 127 11.22 -5.20 23.56
CA GLU A 127 12.67 -4.96 23.67
C GLU A 127 13.37 -6.01 24.53
N ASP A 128 12.70 -6.48 25.59
CA ASP A 128 13.21 -7.50 26.51
C ASP A 128 12.86 -8.95 26.09
N LEU A 129 12.27 -9.14 24.90
CA LEU A 129 11.75 -10.43 24.49
C LEU A 129 12.89 -11.42 24.21
N PRO A 130 12.94 -12.59 24.88
CA PRO A 130 13.99 -13.56 24.65
C PRO A 130 14.02 -14.05 23.20
N ALA A 131 15.21 -14.28 22.64
CA ALA A 131 15.39 -14.68 21.24
C ALA A 131 14.51 -15.87 20.82
N ARG A 132 14.35 -16.87 21.69
CA ARG A 132 13.47 -18.04 21.47
C ARG A 132 11.99 -17.70 21.24
N SER A 133 11.52 -16.56 21.75
CA SER A 133 10.14 -16.11 21.63
C SER A 133 9.93 -15.15 20.44
N LEU A 134 11.02 -14.64 19.83
CA LEU A 134 10.93 -13.76 18.65
C LEU A 134 10.22 -14.43 17.48
N LEU A 135 10.40 -15.74 17.29
CA LEU A 135 9.73 -16.48 16.22
C LEU A 135 8.20 -16.42 16.36
N ALA A 136 7.68 -16.59 17.58
CA ALA A 136 6.24 -16.50 17.84
C ALA A 136 5.71 -15.08 17.63
N TYR A 137 6.47 -14.07 18.04
CA TYR A 137 6.13 -12.67 17.82
C TYR A 137 6.11 -12.30 16.32
N ARG A 138 7.14 -12.68 15.55
CA ARG A 138 7.17 -12.49 14.09
C ARG A 138 6.00 -13.19 13.41
N TYR A 139 5.63 -14.38 13.90
CA TYR A 139 4.47 -15.11 13.41
C TYR A 139 3.15 -14.38 13.68
N ALA A 140 2.97 -13.83 14.89
CA ALA A 140 1.84 -12.96 15.24
C ALA A 140 1.78 -11.73 14.31
N SER A 141 2.90 -11.02 14.15
CA SER A 141 3.02 -9.84 13.29
C SER A 141 2.58 -10.13 11.86
N LYS A 142 3.09 -11.19 11.24
CA LYS A 142 2.69 -11.61 9.89
C LYS A 142 1.20 -11.93 9.80
N PHE A 143 0.66 -12.64 10.79
CA PHE A 143 -0.76 -12.98 10.83
C PHE A 143 -1.64 -11.72 10.90
N VAL A 144 -1.29 -10.77 11.77
CA VAL A 144 -2.00 -9.48 11.90
C VAL A 144 -1.91 -8.70 10.60
N THR A 145 -0.73 -8.59 9.98
CA THR A 145 -0.57 -7.93 8.67
C THR A 145 -1.48 -8.55 7.61
N LEU A 146 -1.58 -9.88 7.55
CA LEU A 146 -2.48 -10.56 6.62
C LEU A 146 -3.96 -10.31 6.91
N ALA A 147 -4.33 -10.23 8.19
CA ALA A 147 -5.69 -9.87 8.60
C ALA A 147 -6.02 -8.43 8.19
N ARG A 148 -5.11 -7.47 8.40
CA ARG A 148 -5.26 -6.07 7.97
C ARG A 148 -5.41 -5.95 6.45
N ASN A 149 -4.60 -6.67 5.69
CA ASN A 149 -4.63 -6.68 4.23
C ASN A 149 -5.98 -7.17 3.64
N LYS A 150 -6.82 -7.82 4.44
CA LYS A 150 -8.13 -8.35 4.02
C LYS A 150 -9.31 -7.71 4.72
N THR A 151 -9.05 -6.94 5.78
CA THR A 151 -10.10 -6.26 6.51
C THR A 151 -10.43 -4.98 5.79
N VAL A 152 -11.58 -4.99 5.10
CA VAL A 152 -12.09 -3.81 4.39
C VAL A 152 -12.43 -2.74 5.42
N ARG A 153 -11.84 -1.56 5.22
CA ARG A 153 -12.08 -0.36 6.01
C ARG A 153 -13.19 0.49 5.37
N ILE A 154 -13.12 0.69 4.04
CA ILE A 154 -14.18 1.33 3.24
C ILE A 154 -14.52 0.47 2.04
N ALA A 155 -15.82 0.32 1.79
CA ALA A 155 -16.37 -0.27 0.57
C ALA A 155 -17.20 0.76 -0.19
N LEU A 156 -16.84 1.04 -1.44
CA LEU A 156 -17.65 1.85 -2.36
C LEU A 156 -18.11 0.96 -3.51
N ASP A 157 -19.42 0.78 -3.64
CA ASP A 157 -20.02 0.01 -4.72
C ASP A 157 -20.80 0.92 -5.65
N SER A 158 -20.60 0.74 -6.95
CA SER A 158 -21.33 1.40 -8.02
C SER A 158 -21.62 0.42 -9.15
N ASP A 159 -22.47 0.80 -10.10
CA ASP A 159 -22.76 -0.01 -11.29
C ASP A 159 -21.53 -0.22 -12.20
N MET A 160 -20.50 0.61 -12.04
CA MET A 160 -19.29 0.57 -12.87
C MET A 160 -18.12 -0.13 -12.18
N ALA A 161 -18.00 0.01 -10.86
CA ALA A 161 -16.84 -0.44 -10.11
C ALA A 161 -17.18 -0.79 -8.66
N LYS A 162 -16.42 -1.75 -8.11
CA LYS A 162 -16.34 -2.04 -6.68
C LYS A 162 -14.97 -1.65 -6.15
N CYS A 163 -14.93 -0.72 -5.22
CA CYS A 163 -13.70 -0.22 -4.62
C CYS A 163 -13.61 -0.66 -3.15
N ARG A 164 -12.43 -1.08 -2.72
CA ARG A 164 -12.16 -1.53 -1.35
C ARG A 164 -10.87 -0.88 -0.87
N LEU A 165 -10.96 -0.08 0.19
CA LEU A 165 -9.80 0.36 0.96
C LEU A 165 -9.68 -0.56 2.17
N TYR A 166 -8.52 -1.18 2.36
CA TYR A 166 -8.25 -2.10 3.45
C TYR A 166 -7.57 -1.40 4.64
N GLN A 167 -7.56 -2.06 5.80
CA GLN A 167 -6.85 -1.60 7.00
C GLN A 167 -5.33 -1.46 6.80
N SER A 168 -4.77 -2.09 5.76
CA SER A 168 -3.37 -1.95 5.36
C SER A 168 -3.08 -0.74 4.46
N ASP A 169 -4.07 0.12 4.22
CA ASP A 169 -4.08 1.17 3.19
C ASP A 169 -3.99 0.66 1.74
N THR A 170 -3.87 -0.65 1.53
CA THR A 170 -4.02 -1.25 0.20
C THR A 170 -5.39 -0.89 -0.35
N PHE A 171 -5.43 -0.53 -1.62
CA PHE A 171 -6.65 -0.16 -2.30
C PHE A 171 -6.87 -1.05 -3.51
N GLU A 172 -8.09 -1.58 -3.65
CA GLU A 172 -8.47 -2.41 -4.78
C GLU A 172 -9.70 -1.84 -5.47
N VAL A 173 -9.68 -1.90 -6.80
CA VAL A 173 -10.79 -1.53 -7.66
C VAL A 173 -11.04 -2.66 -8.64
N VAL A 174 -12.28 -3.13 -8.69
CA VAL A 174 -12.74 -4.06 -9.72
C VAL A 174 -13.71 -3.33 -10.63
N LEU A 175 -13.32 -3.14 -11.89
CA LEU A 175 -14.17 -2.58 -12.93
C LEU A 175 -15.08 -3.67 -13.50
N LEU A 176 -16.40 -3.52 -13.29
CA LEU A 176 -17.36 -4.60 -13.53
C LEU A 176 -17.59 -4.89 -15.01
N LYS A 177 -17.54 -3.88 -15.88
CA LYS A 177 -17.75 -4.07 -17.33
C LYS A 177 -16.53 -4.71 -18.00
N GLN A 178 -15.34 -4.36 -17.55
CA GLN A 178 -14.08 -4.83 -18.12
C GLN A 178 -13.53 -6.07 -17.41
N GLN A 179 -14.13 -6.50 -16.30
CA GLN A 179 -13.62 -7.57 -15.42
C GLN A 179 -12.16 -7.37 -14.98
N ARG A 180 -11.73 -6.11 -14.95
CA ARG A 180 -10.35 -5.73 -14.66
C ARG A 180 -10.20 -5.32 -13.20
N LYS A 181 -9.21 -5.90 -12.54
CA LYS A 181 -8.83 -5.56 -11.17
C LYS A 181 -7.57 -4.69 -11.18
N LEU A 182 -7.58 -3.63 -10.39
CA LEU A 182 -6.41 -2.84 -10.04
C LEU A 182 -6.20 -2.95 -8.53
N SER A 183 -4.97 -3.26 -8.12
CA SER A 183 -4.52 -3.19 -6.73
C SER A 183 -3.43 -2.13 -6.64
N PHE A 184 -3.55 -1.23 -5.66
CA PHE A 184 -2.60 -0.18 -5.35
C PHE A 184 -2.12 -0.34 -3.90
N GLU A 185 -0.80 -0.37 -3.72
CA GLU A 185 -0.15 -0.41 -2.41
C GLU A 185 0.58 0.93 -2.19
N PRO A 186 -0.01 1.87 -1.43
CA PRO A 186 0.52 3.22 -1.29
C PRO A 186 1.95 3.26 -0.74
N ASN A 187 2.21 2.48 0.32
CA ASN A 187 3.51 2.44 0.99
C ASN A 187 4.63 1.94 0.08
N ALA A 188 4.32 0.97 -0.78
CA ALA A 188 5.28 0.45 -1.75
C ALA A 188 5.28 1.24 -3.07
N ARG A 189 4.35 2.18 -3.23
CA ARG A 189 4.00 2.85 -4.50
C ARG A 189 3.87 1.85 -5.66
N THR A 190 3.37 0.65 -5.39
CA THR A 190 3.22 -0.37 -6.44
C THR A 190 1.78 -0.47 -6.90
N ILE A 191 1.62 -0.73 -8.19
CA ILE A 191 0.33 -0.99 -8.81
C ILE A 191 0.41 -2.33 -9.52
N LYS A 192 -0.66 -3.09 -9.40
CA LYS A 192 -0.89 -4.33 -10.12
C LYS A 192 -2.22 -4.22 -10.86
N ILE A 193 -2.22 -4.53 -12.15
CA ILE A 193 -3.39 -4.58 -13.00
C ILE A 193 -3.54 -6.02 -13.49
N ALA A 194 -4.72 -6.59 -13.26
CA ALA A 194 -5.04 -7.95 -13.65
C ALA A 194 -6.38 -8.00 -14.37
N ASP A 195 -6.50 -8.92 -15.33
CA ASP A 195 -7.76 -9.32 -15.93
C ASP A 195 -8.08 -10.72 -15.39
N HIS A 196 -9.18 -10.84 -14.65
CA HIS A 196 -9.42 -12.03 -13.84
C HIS A 196 -8.21 -12.36 -12.94
N ASP A 197 -7.47 -13.44 -13.25
CA ASP A 197 -6.28 -13.88 -12.52
C ASP A 197 -4.96 -13.62 -13.27
N GLU A 198 -5.03 -13.14 -14.52
CA GLU A 198 -3.86 -12.85 -15.34
C GLU A 198 -3.32 -11.45 -15.05
N VAL A 199 -2.05 -11.37 -14.65
CA VAL A 199 -1.39 -10.10 -14.37
C VAL A 199 -0.99 -9.45 -15.70
N LEU A 200 -1.75 -8.46 -16.14
CA LEU A 200 -1.45 -7.71 -17.36
C LEU A 200 -0.25 -6.79 -17.16
N TRP A 201 -0.14 -6.18 -15.98
CA TRP A 201 0.92 -5.24 -15.68
C TRP A 201 1.17 -5.14 -14.17
N LYS A 202 2.43 -4.99 -13.78
CA LYS A 202 2.86 -4.72 -12.41
C LYS A 202 4.08 -3.81 -12.45
N GLY A 203 4.08 -2.75 -11.65
CA GLY A 203 5.20 -1.82 -11.58
C GLY A 203 5.02 -0.76 -10.51
N THR A 204 5.95 0.20 -10.49
CA THR A 204 5.85 1.36 -9.61
C THR A 204 4.90 2.41 -10.21
N LEU A 205 4.30 3.22 -9.35
CA LEU A 205 3.41 4.30 -9.73
C LEU A 205 4.09 5.30 -10.67
N ASP A 206 5.40 5.47 -10.61
CA ASP A 206 6.14 6.42 -11.46
C ASP A 206 6.35 5.90 -12.89
N ASN A 207 6.25 4.57 -13.10
CA ASN A 207 6.58 3.91 -14.36
C ASN A 207 5.35 3.21 -15.00
N VAL A 208 4.15 3.74 -14.78
CA VAL A 208 2.92 3.18 -15.35
C VAL A 208 2.91 3.31 -16.87
N ALA A 209 2.73 2.16 -17.54
CA ALA A 209 2.61 2.08 -19.00
C ALA A 209 1.44 2.95 -19.50
N PHE A 210 1.63 3.62 -20.64
CA PHE A 210 0.67 4.58 -21.19
C PHE A 210 -0.76 4.03 -21.27
N ALA A 211 -0.92 2.79 -21.75
CA ALA A 211 -2.21 2.10 -21.89
C ALA A 211 -2.99 1.92 -20.56
N HIS A 212 -2.35 2.14 -19.42
CA HIS A 212 -2.92 1.93 -18.09
C HIS A 212 -3.07 3.22 -17.28
N ARG A 213 -2.54 4.36 -17.76
CA ARG A 213 -2.52 5.60 -16.98
C ARG A 213 -3.89 6.10 -16.58
N GLU A 214 -4.86 6.07 -17.50
CA GLU A 214 -6.20 6.54 -17.20
C GLU A 214 -6.89 5.65 -16.15
N LEU A 215 -6.72 4.34 -16.25
CA LEU A 215 -7.23 3.39 -15.27
C LEU A 215 -6.62 3.64 -13.88
N VAL A 216 -5.29 3.78 -13.83
CA VAL A 216 -4.57 4.10 -12.58
C VAL A 216 -5.04 5.42 -12.00
N ARG A 217 -5.18 6.45 -12.84
CA ARG A 217 -5.64 7.77 -12.44
C ARG A 217 -7.01 7.66 -11.76
N GLN A 218 -7.99 7.03 -12.41
CA GLN A 218 -9.33 6.83 -11.84
C GLN A 218 -9.29 6.09 -10.49
N ALA A 219 -8.47 5.05 -10.38
CA ALA A 219 -8.29 4.35 -9.11
C ALA A 219 -7.74 5.26 -8.01
N LEU A 220 -6.75 6.11 -8.32
CA LEU A 220 -6.19 7.06 -7.35
C LEU A 220 -7.21 8.12 -6.93
N ILE A 221 -8.13 8.55 -7.82
CA ILE A 221 -9.24 9.43 -7.44
C ILE A 221 -10.14 8.75 -6.40
N TRP A 222 -10.53 7.50 -6.64
CA TRP A 222 -11.37 6.77 -5.69
C TRP A 222 -10.66 6.49 -4.37
N TRP A 223 -9.35 6.20 -4.41
CA TRP A 223 -8.55 6.07 -3.21
C TRP A 223 -8.50 7.37 -2.40
N ALA A 224 -8.21 8.50 -3.05
CA ALA A 224 -8.17 9.81 -2.40
C ALA A 224 -9.52 10.15 -1.75
N ARG A 225 -10.65 9.86 -2.42
CA ARG A 225 -12.00 10.02 -1.85
C ARG A 225 -12.23 9.13 -0.63
N CYS A 226 -11.68 7.91 -0.61
CA CYS A 226 -11.78 7.06 0.58
C CYS A 226 -10.98 7.64 1.75
N LYS A 227 -9.79 8.20 1.50
CA LYS A 227 -8.98 8.85 2.55
C LYS A 227 -9.64 10.12 3.07
N GLU A 228 -10.21 10.93 2.19
CA GLU A 228 -11.00 12.11 2.55
C GLU A 228 -12.21 11.73 3.44
N ALA A 229 -12.92 10.65 3.11
CA ALA A 229 -14.04 10.17 3.93
C ALA A 229 -13.64 9.66 5.33
N LEU A 230 -12.35 9.40 5.56
CA LEU A 230 -11.80 9.03 6.87
C LEU A 230 -11.25 10.23 7.64
N ASP A 231 -11.35 11.45 7.10
CA ASP A 231 -10.63 12.64 7.58
C ASP A 231 -9.11 12.41 7.70
N GLU A 232 -8.56 11.49 6.88
CA GLU A 232 -7.14 11.19 6.87
C GLU A 232 -6.45 12.00 5.78
N PRO A 233 -5.37 12.74 6.11
CA PRO A 233 -4.60 13.41 5.08
C PRO A 233 -4.03 12.36 4.12
N VAL A 234 -4.08 12.68 2.83
CA VAL A 234 -3.30 11.95 1.83
C VAL A 234 -1.84 12.28 2.13
N SER A 235 -1.15 11.36 2.83
CA SER A 235 0.27 11.50 3.18
C SER A 235 1.05 11.90 1.94
N GLU A 236 1.83 12.97 2.03
CA GLU A 236 2.81 13.31 0.99
C GLU A 236 3.83 12.17 0.92
N VAL A 237 3.69 11.27 -0.05
CA VAL A 237 4.65 10.20 -0.30
C VAL A 237 5.86 10.86 -0.97
N GLU A 238 6.87 11.18 -0.16
CA GLU A 238 8.09 11.86 -0.60
C GLU A 238 8.67 11.22 -1.87
N THR A 239 8.75 12.02 -2.92
CA THR A 239 9.23 11.57 -4.23
C THR A 239 10.76 11.57 -4.22
N GLN A 240 11.38 10.51 -3.72
CA GLN A 240 12.81 10.29 -3.96
C GLN A 240 12.97 9.97 -5.45
N ALA A 241 13.42 10.98 -6.21
CA ALA A 241 13.68 10.83 -7.62
C ALA A 241 14.80 9.80 -7.80
N ALA A 242 14.46 8.62 -8.31
CA ALA A 242 15.45 7.67 -8.80
C ALA A 242 16.16 8.31 -10.01
N ASP A 243 17.44 8.62 -9.81
CA ASP A 243 18.33 9.18 -10.81
C ASP A 243 18.64 8.09 -11.86
N HIS A 244 17.88 8.10 -12.96
CA HIS A 244 18.13 7.26 -14.11
C HIS A 244 18.78 8.10 -15.20
N GLY A 245 20.09 7.90 -15.37
CA GLY A 245 20.91 8.63 -16.34
C GLY A 245 20.47 8.44 -17.80
N PRO A 246 20.88 9.36 -18.69
CA PRO A 246 20.38 9.41 -20.05
C PRO A 246 20.97 8.29 -20.91
N ILE A 247 20.11 7.54 -21.60
CA ILE A 247 20.48 6.58 -22.63
C ILE A 247 20.37 7.29 -23.98
N GLU A 248 21.52 7.59 -24.60
CA GLU A 248 21.60 8.21 -25.93
C GLU A 248 21.22 7.21 -27.03
N GLY A 249 20.22 7.59 -27.83
CA GLY A 249 19.84 6.92 -29.06
C GLY A 249 18.67 7.64 -29.71
N ASP A 250 18.80 7.93 -31.00
CA ASP A 250 17.96 8.77 -31.86
C ASP A 250 16.53 8.21 -32.09
N ARG A 251 15.81 8.01 -30.99
CA ARG A 251 14.39 7.62 -30.94
C ARG A 251 13.58 8.87 -30.70
N LYS A 252 12.37 8.95 -31.30
CA LYS A 252 11.32 9.86 -30.82
C LYS A 252 11.30 9.72 -29.30
N LEU A 253 11.75 10.75 -28.59
CA LEU A 253 11.83 10.70 -27.14
C LEU A 253 10.41 10.45 -26.65
N ASP A 254 10.19 9.26 -26.09
CA ASP A 254 8.93 8.97 -25.42
C ASP A 254 8.71 10.08 -24.39
N PRO A 255 7.47 10.60 -24.28
CA PRO A 255 7.19 11.70 -23.37
C PRO A 255 7.71 11.35 -21.98
N VAL A 256 8.52 12.23 -21.39
CA VAL A 256 8.98 12.04 -20.02
C VAL A 256 7.78 12.30 -19.14
N VAL A 257 7.38 11.27 -18.40
CA VAL A 257 6.16 11.29 -17.61
C VAL A 257 6.51 10.98 -16.16
N LYS A 258 5.97 11.78 -15.24
CA LYS A 258 6.22 11.65 -13.81
C LYS A 258 4.92 11.84 -13.04
N PHE A 259 4.66 10.95 -12.09
CA PHE A 259 3.62 11.17 -11.11
C PHE A 259 4.12 12.13 -10.03
N ILE A 260 3.29 13.09 -9.66
CA ILE A 260 3.61 14.13 -8.69
C ILE A 260 2.57 14.06 -7.59
N ASP A 261 3.07 13.82 -6.40
CA ASP A 261 2.21 13.46 -5.29
C ASP A 261 1.27 14.61 -4.88
N GLY A 262 0.05 14.25 -4.48
CA GLY A 262 -1.05 15.18 -4.22
C GLY A 262 -1.56 15.98 -5.43
N LEU A 263 -0.93 15.88 -6.60
CA LEU A 263 -1.30 16.63 -7.80
C LEU A 263 -1.83 15.72 -8.91
N GLY A 264 -1.05 14.73 -9.34
CA GLY A 264 -1.38 13.83 -10.43
C GLY A 264 -0.22 13.61 -11.42
N TRP A 265 -0.52 13.31 -12.68
CA TRP A 265 0.50 12.98 -13.69
C TRP A 265 0.93 14.20 -14.49
N CYS A 266 2.23 14.41 -14.64
CA CYS A 266 2.79 15.42 -15.52
C CYS A 266 3.51 14.74 -16.69
N GLU A 267 3.18 15.14 -17.91
CA GLU A 267 3.79 14.66 -19.13
C GLU A 267 4.47 15.81 -19.87
N LYS A 268 5.73 15.58 -20.25
CA LYS A 268 6.51 16.51 -21.07
C LYS A 268 6.57 15.98 -22.50
N HIS A 269 5.96 16.72 -23.43
CA HIS A 269 5.94 16.45 -24.86
C HIS A 269 6.84 17.43 -25.62
N ASP A 270 7.24 17.08 -26.85
CA ASP A 270 7.93 17.95 -27.82
C ASP A 270 9.11 18.75 -27.22
N GLU A 271 10.10 18.06 -26.62
CA GLU A 271 11.28 18.70 -25.99
C GLU A 271 10.93 19.69 -24.87
N GLY A 272 9.74 19.60 -24.26
CA GLY A 272 9.28 20.53 -23.22
C GLY A 272 8.49 21.73 -23.72
N ARG A 273 8.01 21.69 -24.96
CA ARG A 273 7.15 22.74 -25.53
C ARG A 273 5.68 22.54 -25.22
N LEU A 274 5.27 21.31 -24.95
CA LEU A 274 3.91 20.96 -24.54
C LEU A 274 3.98 20.18 -23.24
N TRP A 275 3.22 20.62 -22.25
CA TRP A 275 3.11 19.95 -20.96
C TRP A 275 1.66 19.59 -20.70
N THR A 276 1.42 18.35 -20.32
CA THR A 276 0.07 17.92 -19.95
C THR A 276 0.07 17.49 -18.50
N MET A 277 -0.78 18.12 -17.69
CA MET A 277 -1.00 17.75 -16.30
C MET A 277 -2.37 17.11 -16.15
N TYR A 278 -2.45 15.90 -15.62
CA TYR A 278 -3.70 15.20 -15.30
C TYR A 278 -3.86 15.17 -13.79
N PHE A 279 -4.80 15.96 -13.27
CA PHE A 279 -5.02 16.10 -11.84
C PHE A 279 -5.82 14.93 -11.26
N LEU A 280 -5.62 14.67 -9.96
CA LEU A 280 -6.34 13.65 -9.19
C LEU A 280 -7.83 13.94 -8.97
N ASP A 281 -8.31 15.13 -9.31
CA ASP A 281 -9.72 15.50 -9.16
C ASP A 281 -10.52 15.35 -10.46
N GLY A 282 -9.89 14.92 -11.56
CA GLY A 282 -10.56 14.74 -12.84
C GLY A 282 -10.16 15.73 -13.93
N LEU A 283 -9.59 16.88 -13.56
CA LEU A 283 -9.26 17.96 -14.49
C LEU A 283 -7.91 17.70 -15.17
N SER A 284 -7.74 18.10 -16.43
CA SER A 284 -6.42 18.13 -17.07
C SER A 284 -6.11 19.48 -17.70
N LEU A 285 -4.83 19.84 -17.69
CA LEU A 285 -4.30 21.08 -18.23
C LEU A 285 -3.23 20.77 -19.27
N GLU A 286 -3.41 21.25 -20.50
CA GLU A 286 -2.41 21.21 -21.55
C GLU A 286 -1.81 22.62 -21.73
N VAL A 287 -0.53 22.78 -21.43
CA VAL A 287 0.21 24.05 -21.53
C VAL A 287 1.14 23.99 -22.73
N CYS A 288 0.87 24.79 -23.76
CA CYS A 288 1.78 24.97 -24.89
C CYS A 288 2.62 26.24 -24.67
N THR A 289 3.88 26.06 -24.29
CA THR A 289 4.79 27.18 -23.97
C THR A 289 5.13 28.02 -25.20
N LYS A 290 5.20 27.39 -26.38
CA LYS A 290 5.47 28.08 -27.66
C LYS A 290 4.35 29.05 -28.06
N THR A 291 3.10 28.63 -27.93
CA THR A 291 1.93 29.44 -28.34
C THR A 291 1.36 30.28 -27.20
N ARG A 292 1.86 30.08 -25.96
CA ARG A 292 1.34 30.67 -24.73
C ARG A 292 -0.16 30.43 -24.54
N ARG A 293 -0.62 29.26 -24.96
CA ARG A 293 -1.99 28.79 -24.82
C ARG A 293 -2.07 27.72 -23.74
N LEU A 294 -3.16 27.78 -22.99
CA LEU A 294 -3.55 26.79 -22.02
C LEU A 294 -4.88 26.19 -22.47
N TYR A 295 -4.98 24.87 -22.48
CA TYR A 295 -6.24 24.19 -22.65
C TYR A 295 -6.62 23.49 -21.35
N VAL A 296 -7.84 23.72 -20.89
CA VAL A 296 -8.44 23.03 -19.75
C VAL A 296 -9.36 21.96 -20.31
N VAL A 297 -9.09 20.69 -20.02
CA VAL A 297 -10.00 19.60 -20.36
C VAL A 297 -10.68 19.15 -19.07
N LYS A 298 -12.02 19.23 -19.06
CA LYS A 298 -12.85 18.83 -17.93
C LYS A 298 -13.18 17.34 -18.00
N SER A 299 -13.77 16.82 -16.92
CA SER A 299 -14.16 15.41 -16.82
C SER A 299 -15.22 14.98 -17.85
N ASP A 300 -15.96 15.92 -18.43
CA ASP A 300 -16.94 15.70 -19.49
C ASP A 300 -16.33 15.82 -20.90
N GLU A 301 -15.00 15.81 -21.00
CA GLU A 301 -14.22 15.99 -22.23
C GLU A 301 -14.39 17.38 -22.89
N SER A 302 -15.09 18.32 -22.26
CA SER A 302 -15.15 19.68 -22.76
C SER A 302 -13.78 20.35 -22.64
N LYS A 303 -13.38 21.07 -23.71
CA LYS A 303 -12.08 21.72 -23.83
C LYS A 303 -12.27 23.24 -23.90
N GLU A 304 -11.71 23.95 -22.93
CA GLU A 304 -11.71 25.41 -22.87
C GLU A 304 -10.30 25.93 -23.16
N GLU A 305 -10.19 26.89 -24.08
CA GLU A 305 -8.91 27.52 -24.44
C GLU A 305 -8.75 28.87 -23.74
N TYR A 306 -7.58 29.07 -23.14
CA TYR A 306 -7.17 30.30 -22.50
C TYR A 306 -5.84 30.80 -23.05
N LYS A 307 -5.73 32.12 -23.22
CA LYS A 307 -4.44 32.79 -23.43
C LYS A 307 -3.83 33.09 -22.07
N LEU A 308 -2.59 32.67 -21.84
CA LEU A 308 -1.92 32.85 -20.54
C LEU A 308 -1.83 34.31 -20.09
N GLU A 309 -1.85 35.25 -21.04
CA GLU A 309 -1.72 36.69 -20.80
C GLU A 309 -3.06 37.39 -20.52
N ALA A 310 -4.21 36.77 -20.82
CA ALA A 310 -5.53 37.41 -20.76
C ALA A 310 -6.20 37.35 -19.37
N GLY A 311 -5.46 36.91 -18.35
CA GLY A 311 -5.99 36.61 -17.03
C GLY A 311 -6.69 35.24 -17.00
N LEU A 312 -6.29 34.40 -16.04
CA LEU A 312 -6.86 33.06 -15.84
C LEU A 312 -7.83 33.07 -14.65
N PRO A 313 -8.88 32.21 -14.67
CA PRO A 313 -9.66 31.88 -13.48
C PRO A 313 -8.75 31.53 -12.28
N VAL A 314 -9.20 31.87 -11.07
CA VAL A 314 -8.36 31.80 -9.85
C VAL A 314 -7.90 30.36 -9.56
N ASP A 315 -8.80 29.41 -9.70
CA ASP A 315 -8.58 27.96 -9.54
C ASP A 315 -7.57 27.42 -10.56
N ILE A 316 -7.71 27.79 -11.84
CA ILE A 316 -6.78 27.41 -12.91
C ILE A 316 -5.39 28.02 -12.65
N ARG A 317 -5.34 29.27 -12.19
CA ARG A 317 -4.07 29.94 -11.84
C ARG A 317 -3.36 29.26 -10.68
N GLN A 318 -4.09 28.81 -9.66
CA GLN A 318 -3.51 28.06 -8.55
C GLN A 318 -2.90 26.73 -9.05
N ARG A 319 -3.63 25.99 -9.88
CA ARG A 319 -3.12 24.75 -10.50
C ARG A 319 -1.91 24.98 -11.39
N LEU A 320 -1.89 26.06 -12.15
CA LEU A 320 -0.75 26.41 -13.00
C LEU A 320 0.53 26.66 -12.17
N LYS A 321 0.39 27.24 -10.96
CA LYS A 321 1.52 27.38 -10.02
C LYS A 321 2.05 26.02 -9.58
N SER A 322 1.16 25.06 -9.31
CA SER A 322 1.55 23.68 -9.00
C SER A 322 2.29 23.02 -10.18
N ILE A 323 1.85 23.26 -11.42
CA ILE A 323 2.55 22.81 -12.64
C ILE A 323 3.95 23.42 -12.74
N SER A 324 4.10 24.73 -12.45
CA SER A 324 5.42 25.37 -12.48
C SER A 324 6.39 24.76 -11.46
N ARG A 325 5.90 24.35 -10.28
CA ARG A 325 6.70 23.62 -9.28
C ARG A 325 7.06 22.22 -9.78
N ALA A 326 6.07 21.51 -10.33
CA ALA A 326 6.21 20.20 -10.95
C ALA A 326 7.27 20.15 -12.06
N MET A 327 7.29 21.14 -12.96
CA MET A 327 8.25 21.24 -14.06
C MET A 327 9.70 21.26 -13.59
N LYS A 328 9.97 21.76 -12.37
CA LYS A 328 11.32 21.76 -11.79
C LYS A 328 11.84 20.35 -11.47
N HIS A 329 10.96 19.36 -11.34
CA HIS A 329 11.33 17.96 -11.08
C HIS A 329 11.72 17.17 -12.34
N PHE A 330 11.72 17.82 -13.51
CA PHE A 330 12.09 17.27 -14.82
C PHE A 330 13.37 17.90 -15.40
N VAL A 331 14.01 18.81 -14.66
CA VAL A 331 15.30 19.44 -14.99
C VAL A 331 16.37 18.79 -14.13
#